data_AF-A0A3P9BTU9-F1
#
_entry.id   AF-A0A3P9BTU9-F1
#
_cell.length_a   1.000
_cell.length_b   1.000
_cell.length_c   1.000
_cell.angle_alpha   90.00
_cell.angle_beta   90.00
_cell.angle_gamma   90.00
#
_symmetry.space_group_name_H-M   'P 1'
#
loop_
_entity.id
_entity.type
_entity.pdbx_description
1 polymer ?
#
loop_
_entity_poly.entity_id
_entity_poly.type
_entity_poly.pdbx_seq_one_letter_code
_entity_poly.pdbx_strand_id
1 'polypeptide(L)'
;MLVNFYRHARGQNALREVLGPALQDVLQDRTLSIRTDPVDVYKTWINQTETQTGHKSSLPYEVSPEDALAQPEVQRRIDISIINLKNLTDRVLKAITASLHKLPYGLRYTAKVLRDALKAKFPEAGEDELYKIVGNLVYYRYMNPAIVAPDGFDVVDRSAGSALQPEQRHILGSIARVLQHAAANKHFHGGGYHIRALNQYISQTHSRFRRFLQSVCDVPEPEDRFSMDQYSELLIVNRPVIYISVSELLNTHKLLLEHQEVLCPDPSDPLGLILKDLGPVPGLQELIGTANRCSAVAIRSDTKQLIIDVIRTQSGDSLRDILRTTPSRDQEVCHDWLMQRRAQQDARTPEKMKRNQSLVANGNLSLEEKKRKILRSLRRLEGLGTLKPPDSENQILQMIAKDIRQQRLHRQRRGAELLKLHQTLSSLQAKSSFHSEQVDYYRHYITSCLDNLTASKSTNQKAADGKGRNKLPALSYSATRLHEKGVLLEIEDLPVTQ
;
A
#
# COMPACT_ATOMS: atom_id res chain seq x y z
N MET A 1 -7.15 5.35 8.83
CA MET A 1 -7.26 3.93 8.41
C MET A 1 -7.95 3.77 7.06
N LEU A 2 -9.25 4.05 6.93
CA LEU A 2 -10.03 3.84 5.70
C LEU A 2 -9.43 4.46 4.42
N VAL A 3 -9.05 5.73 4.48
CA VAL A 3 -8.48 6.46 3.33
C VAL A 3 -7.16 5.83 2.88
N ASN A 4 -6.30 5.44 3.82
CA ASN A 4 -5.03 4.80 3.51
C ASN A 4 -5.25 3.40 2.91
N PHE A 5 -6.26 2.68 3.39
CA PHE A 5 -6.66 1.40 2.81
C PHE A 5 -7.06 1.56 1.34
N TYR A 6 -8.02 2.43 1.00
CA TYR A 6 -8.46 2.59 -0.40
C TYR A 6 -7.47 3.30 -1.32
N ARG A 7 -6.40 3.89 -0.78
CA ARG A 7 -5.29 4.42 -1.57
C ARG A 7 -4.28 3.36 -2.00
N HIS A 8 -4.04 2.37 -1.15
CA HIS A 8 -2.97 1.39 -1.35
C HIS A 8 -3.49 -0.04 -1.57
N ALA A 9 -4.76 -0.31 -1.29
CA ALA A 9 -5.35 -1.64 -1.39
C ALA A 9 -5.48 -2.04 -2.87
N ARG A 10 -4.98 -3.25 -3.17
CA ARG A 10 -5.14 -3.98 -4.44
C ARG A 10 -4.33 -3.49 -5.65
N GLY A 11 -3.40 -2.56 -5.50
CA GLY A 11 -2.51 -2.14 -6.59
C GLY A 11 -3.22 -1.46 -7.78
N GLN A 12 -4.52 -1.18 -7.66
CA GLN A 12 -5.31 -0.42 -8.63
C GLN A 12 -5.57 0.96 -8.04
N ASN A 13 -4.91 1.97 -8.60
CA ASN A 13 -5.15 3.35 -8.21
C ASN A 13 -6.40 3.87 -8.93
N ALA A 14 -7.58 3.70 -8.34
CA ALA A 14 -8.83 4.24 -8.91
C ALA A 14 -8.71 5.75 -9.21
N LEU A 15 -7.94 6.50 -8.42
CA LEU A 15 -7.70 7.93 -8.63
C LEU A 15 -6.92 8.22 -9.92
N ARG A 16 -6.04 7.31 -10.36
CA ARG A 16 -5.34 7.43 -11.65
C ARG A 16 -6.33 7.40 -12.82
N GLU A 17 -7.31 6.50 -12.79
CA GLU A 17 -8.32 6.43 -13.84
C GLU A 17 -9.37 7.54 -13.79
N VAL A 18 -9.53 8.18 -12.63
CA VAL A 18 -10.49 9.28 -12.40
C VAL A 18 -9.86 10.62 -12.76
N LEU A 19 -8.70 10.91 -12.18
CA LEU A 19 -8.05 12.22 -12.24
C LEU A 19 -6.94 12.29 -13.29
N GLY A 20 -6.29 11.16 -13.61
CA GLY A 20 -5.11 11.12 -14.48
C GLY A 20 -5.26 11.89 -15.79
N PRO A 21 -6.29 11.63 -16.62
CA PRO A 21 -6.48 12.35 -17.88
C PRO A 21 -6.67 13.86 -17.69
N ALA A 22 -7.51 14.26 -16.72
CA ALA A 22 -7.78 15.68 -16.48
C ALA A 22 -6.53 16.42 -15.96
N LEU A 23 -5.72 15.78 -15.11
CA LEU A 23 -4.50 16.37 -14.59
C LEU A 23 -3.39 16.40 -15.65
N GLN A 24 -3.28 15.37 -16.50
CA GLN A 24 -2.33 15.38 -17.62
C GLN A 24 -2.58 16.54 -18.56
N ASP A 25 -3.84 16.79 -18.93
CA ASP A 25 -4.19 17.92 -19.77
C ASP A 25 -3.81 19.27 -19.13
N VAL A 26 -4.11 19.44 -17.83
CA VAL A 26 -3.75 20.65 -17.08
C VAL A 26 -2.22 20.86 -17.08
N LEU A 27 -1.45 19.77 -17.04
CA LEU A 27 0.01 19.81 -17.03
C LEU A 27 0.65 20.06 -18.41
N GLN A 28 -0.10 19.81 -19.49
CA GLN A 28 0.37 20.07 -20.86
C GLN A 28 0.33 21.55 -21.22
N ASP A 29 -0.58 22.32 -20.64
CA ASP A 29 -0.75 23.74 -20.94
C ASP A 29 0.25 24.60 -20.15
N ARG A 30 1.35 24.99 -20.81
CA ARG A 30 2.49 25.68 -20.18
C ARG A 30 2.37 27.21 -20.19
N THR A 31 1.40 27.77 -20.91
CA THR A 31 1.28 29.23 -21.10
C THR A 31 0.24 29.86 -20.18
N LEU A 32 -0.53 29.06 -19.45
CA LEU A 32 -1.58 29.56 -18.57
C LEU A 32 -1.02 30.17 -17.28
N SER A 33 -1.34 31.45 -17.05
CA SER A 33 -1.23 32.08 -15.74
C SER A 33 -2.58 32.05 -15.03
N ILE A 34 -2.57 31.60 -13.77
CA ILE A 34 -3.75 31.57 -12.88
C ILE A 34 -3.55 32.42 -11.61
N ARG A 35 -2.58 33.34 -11.62
CA ARG A 35 -2.28 34.17 -10.44
C ARG A 35 -3.42 35.16 -10.20
N THR A 36 -4.01 35.10 -9.01
CA THR A 36 -5.16 35.94 -8.64
C THR A 36 -4.83 37.02 -7.63
N ASP A 37 -3.60 37.06 -7.11
CA ASP A 37 -3.15 38.11 -6.19
C ASP A 37 -2.78 39.38 -6.98
N PRO A 38 -3.44 40.52 -6.74
CA PRO A 38 -3.16 41.76 -7.46
C PRO A 38 -1.71 42.23 -7.36
N VAL A 39 -1.08 42.06 -6.20
CA VAL A 39 0.29 42.54 -5.96
C VAL A 39 1.30 41.69 -6.75
N ASP A 40 1.10 40.37 -6.77
CA ASP A 40 1.95 39.46 -7.56
C ASP A 40 1.79 39.68 -9.06
N VAL A 41 0.55 39.91 -9.53
CA VAL A 41 0.29 40.21 -10.95
C VAL A 41 0.91 41.54 -11.34
N TYR A 42 0.84 42.55 -10.48
CA TYR A 42 1.49 43.84 -10.71
C TYR A 42 3.02 43.72 -10.78
N LYS A 43 3.65 43.05 -9.81
CA LYS A 43 5.11 42.83 -9.79
C LYS A 43 5.58 42.06 -11.02
N THR A 44 4.85 41.01 -11.41
CA THR A 44 5.20 40.22 -12.60
C THR A 44 5.04 41.02 -13.89
N TRP A 45 4.02 41.89 -13.97
CA TRP A 45 3.85 42.80 -15.10
C TRP A 45 4.98 43.82 -15.20
N ILE A 46 5.38 44.45 -14.10
CA ILE A 46 6.54 45.37 -14.09
C ILE A 46 7.79 44.64 -14.54
N ASN A 47 8.12 43.51 -13.92
CA ASN A 47 9.33 42.76 -14.25
C ASN A 47 9.36 42.33 -15.72
N GLN A 48 8.23 41.94 -16.29
CA GLN A 48 8.12 41.62 -17.72
C GLN A 48 8.33 42.84 -18.60
N THR A 49 7.77 43.99 -18.22
CA THR A 49 7.91 45.24 -18.97
C THR A 49 9.35 45.74 -18.96
N GLU A 50 10.03 45.67 -17.81
CA GLU A 50 11.45 46.03 -17.69
C GLU A 50 12.35 45.08 -18.47
N THR A 51 12.06 43.78 -18.45
CA THR A 51 12.81 42.78 -19.22
C THR A 51 12.64 42.99 -20.73
N GLN A 52 11.44 43.36 -21.19
CA GLN A 52 11.15 43.60 -22.60
C GLN A 52 11.72 44.93 -23.10
N THR A 53 11.65 45.98 -22.29
CA THR A 53 12.11 47.33 -22.67
C THR A 53 13.59 47.55 -22.39
N GLY A 54 14.20 46.76 -21.50
CA GLY A 54 15.57 46.94 -21.03
C GLY A 54 15.74 48.16 -20.11
N HIS A 55 14.65 48.86 -19.77
CA HIS A 55 14.66 50.08 -18.98
C HIS A 55 13.83 49.90 -17.70
N LYS A 56 14.27 50.57 -16.64
CA LYS A 56 13.57 50.56 -15.35
C LYS A 56 12.20 51.23 -15.48
N SER A 57 11.18 50.60 -14.94
CA SER A 57 9.82 51.12 -14.86
C SER A 57 9.78 52.40 -14.01
N SER A 58 8.93 53.36 -14.40
CA SER A 58 8.63 54.56 -13.61
C SER A 58 7.63 54.29 -12.48
N LEU A 59 6.99 53.12 -12.46
CA LEU A 59 6.02 52.72 -11.46
C LEU A 59 6.70 52.17 -10.19
N PRO A 60 6.12 52.38 -8.98
CA PRO A 60 6.68 51.88 -7.73
C PRO A 60 6.63 50.34 -7.64
N TYR A 61 7.63 49.69 -7.03
CA TYR A 61 7.65 48.22 -6.89
C TYR A 61 6.79 47.69 -5.74
N GLU A 62 6.58 48.51 -4.72
CA GLU A 62 5.71 48.20 -3.59
C GLU A 62 4.45 49.04 -3.70
N VAL A 63 3.32 48.34 -3.81
CA VAL A 63 1.99 48.93 -3.95
C VAL A 63 1.02 48.19 -3.07
N SER A 64 -0.01 48.89 -2.60
CA SER A 64 -1.13 48.24 -1.92
C SER A 64 -1.96 47.40 -2.92
N PRO A 65 -2.74 46.42 -2.45
CA PRO A 65 -3.65 45.66 -3.31
C PRO A 65 -4.66 46.55 -4.05
N GLU A 66 -5.06 47.67 -3.46
CA GLU A 66 -6.01 48.63 -4.05
C GLU A 66 -5.35 49.41 -5.19
N ASP A 67 -4.11 49.88 -4.98
CA ASP A 67 -3.33 50.59 -6.00
C ASP A 67 -2.95 49.68 -7.18
N ALA A 68 -2.61 48.41 -6.89
CA ALA A 68 -2.36 47.41 -7.93
C ALA A 68 -3.62 47.18 -8.78
N LEU A 69 -4.80 47.13 -8.16
CA LEU A 69 -6.08 46.98 -8.84
C LEU A 69 -6.53 48.25 -9.57
N ALA A 70 -5.99 49.43 -9.28
CA ALA A 70 -6.29 50.64 -10.04
C ALA A 70 -5.72 50.59 -11.47
N GLN A 71 -4.73 49.73 -11.72
CA GLN A 71 -4.10 49.60 -13.04
C GLN A 71 -4.93 48.71 -13.98
N PRO A 72 -5.31 49.19 -15.18
CA PRO A 72 -6.20 48.44 -16.09
C PRO A 72 -5.56 47.16 -16.64
N GLU A 73 -4.24 47.17 -16.85
CA GLU A 73 -3.52 45.98 -17.32
C GLU A 73 -3.49 44.86 -16.25
N VAL A 74 -3.42 45.22 -14.96
CA VAL A 74 -3.49 44.26 -13.85
C VAL A 74 -4.90 43.66 -13.76
N GLN A 75 -5.95 44.49 -13.84
CA GLN A 75 -7.34 44.00 -13.87
C GLN A 75 -7.55 43.01 -15.02
N ARG A 76 -7.11 43.36 -16.23
CA ARG A 76 -7.22 42.51 -17.43
C ARG A 76 -6.53 41.15 -17.23
N ARG A 77 -5.31 41.15 -16.69
CA ARG A 77 -4.54 39.92 -16.42
C ARG A 77 -5.23 39.05 -15.36
N ILE A 78 -5.74 39.66 -14.30
CA ILE A 78 -6.49 38.97 -13.24
C ILE A 78 -7.76 38.33 -13.81
N ASP A 79 -8.52 39.05 -14.64
CA ASP A 79 -9.76 38.55 -15.23
C ASP A 79 -9.51 37.31 -16.10
N ILE A 80 -8.46 37.35 -16.93
CA ILE A 80 -8.01 36.20 -17.72
C ILE A 80 -7.62 35.04 -16.80
N SER A 81 -6.85 35.31 -15.74
CA SER A 81 -6.43 34.30 -14.77
C SER A 81 -7.61 33.67 -14.01
N ILE A 82 -8.65 34.44 -13.68
CA ILE A 82 -9.88 33.91 -13.05
C ILE A 82 -10.62 33.00 -14.01
N ILE A 83 -10.77 33.39 -15.29
CA ILE A 83 -11.43 32.57 -16.31
C ILE A 83 -10.65 31.25 -16.49
N ASN A 84 -9.33 31.32 -16.59
CA ASN A 84 -8.47 30.14 -16.70
C ASN A 84 -8.62 29.23 -15.48
N LEU A 85 -8.56 29.79 -14.26
CA LEU A 85 -8.72 29.03 -13.03
C LEU A 85 -10.09 28.33 -12.96
N LYS A 86 -11.18 29.02 -13.34
CA LYS A 86 -12.53 28.43 -13.42
C LYS A 86 -12.58 27.28 -14.42
N ASN A 87 -12.06 27.48 -15.62
CA ASN A 87 -12.06 26.45 -16.68
C ASN A 87 -11.26 25.20 -16.29
N LEU A 88 -10.07 25.37 -15.71
CA LEU A 88 -9.25 24.26 -15.24
C LEU A 88 -9.92 23.54 -14.06
N THR A 89 -10.50 24.30 -13.13
CA THR A 89 -11.24 23.74 -11.99
C THR A 89 -12.46 22.94 -12.44
N ASP A 90 -13.22 23.45 -13.40
CA ASP A 90 -14.37 22.75 -13.97
C ASP A 90 -14.00 21.46 -14.70
N ARG A 91 -12.83 21.41 -15.35
CA ARG A 91 -12.32 20.19 -15.98
C ARG A 91 -12.07 19.09 -14.93
N VAL A 92 -11.39 19.42 -13.84
CA VAL A 92 -11.12 18.48 -12.74
C VAL A 92 -12.41 18.09 -12.03
N LEU A 93 -13.32 19.04 -11.78
CA LEU A 93 -14.63 18.78 -11.20
C LEU A 93 -15.47 17.84 -12.08
N LYS A 94 -15.46 18.04 -13.40
CA LYS A 94 -16.16 17.16 -14.35
C LYS A 94 -15.61 15.75 -14.29
N ALA A 95 -14.29 15.59 -14.19
CA ALA A 95 -13.66 14.27 -14.04
C ALA A 95 -14.12 13.58 -12.74
N ILE A 96 -14.13 14.30 -11.61
CA ILE A 96 -14.62 13.78 -10.31
C ILE A 96 -16.10 13.37 -10.38
N THR A 97 -16.94 14.25 -10.92
CA THR A 97 -18.40 14.05 -10.91
C THR A 97 -18.87 13.00 -11.92
N ALA A 98 -18.16 12.82 -13.03
CA ALA A 98 -18.45 11.79 -14.04
C ALA A 98 -17.99 10.38 -13.64
N SER A 99 -17.13 10.25 -12.62
CA SER A 99 -16.47 8.99 -12.28
C SER A 99 -17.07 8.28 -11.06
N LEU A 100 -18.34 8.52 -10.74
CA LEU A 100 -19.04 7.92 -9.59
C LEU A 100 -18.90 6.39 -9.54
N HIS A 101 -18.99 5.73 -10.70
CA HIS A 101 -18.92 4.28 -10.85
C HIS A 101 -17.51 3.70 -10.61
N LYS A 102 -16.46 4.53 -10.71
CA LYS A 102 -15.06 4.11 -10.47
C LYS A 102 -14.68 4.17 -8.99
N LEU A 103 -15.49 4.82 -8.16
CA LEU A 103 -15.21 4.89 -6.73
C LEU A 103 -15.40 3.51 -6.07
N PRO A 104 -14.46 3.07 -5.22
CA PRO A 104 -14.59 1.79 -4.52
C PRO A 104 -15.88 1.72 -3.72
N TYR A 105 -16.61 0.60 -3.86
CA TYR A 105 -17.87 0.36 -3.13
C TYR A 105 -17.75 0.67 -1.65
N GLY A 106 -16.74 0.14 -0.96
CA GLY A 106 -16.64 0.34 0.49
C GLY A 106 -16.28 1.77 0.91
N LEU A 107 -15.66 2.59 0.03
CA LEU A 107 -15.52 4.02 0.29
C LEU A 107 -16.89 4.71 0.23
N ARG A 108 -17.69 4.40 -0.80
CA ARG A 108 -19.04 4.94 -0.96
C ARG A 108 -19.98 4.50 0.18
N TYR A 109 -19.92 3.22 0.55
CA TYR A 109 -20.67 2.66 1.66
C TYR A 109 -20.28 3.29 3.00
N THR A 110 -18.99 3.52 3.24
CA THR A 110 -18.55 4.24 4.45
C THR A 110 -19.07 5.68 4.47
N ALA A 111 -19.11 6.35 3.32
CA ALA A 111 -19.71 7.69 3.21
C ALA A 111 -21.21 7.67 3.52
N LYS A 112 -21.95 6.64 3.08
CA LYS A 112 -23.36 6.39 3.43
C LYS A 112 -23.53 6.22 4.95
N VAL A 113 -22.80 5.28 5.55
CA VAL A 113 -22.84 5.01 7.00
C VAL A 113 -22.46 6.26 7.81
N LEU A 114 -21.46 7.03 7.37
CA LEU A 114 -21.06 8.28 8.02
C LEU A 114 -22.21 9.30 8.02
N ARG A 115 -22.88 9.50 6.88
CA ARG A 115 -24.04 10.40 6.79
C ARG A 115 -25.16 9.95 7.73
N ASP A 116 -25.50 8.67 7.69
CA ASP A 116 -26.64 8.13 8.44
C ASP A 116 -26.38 8.16 9.95
N ALA A 117 -25.16 7.81 10.38
CA ALA A 117 -24.74 7.91 11.77
C ALA A 117 -24.71 9.36 12.27
N LEU A 118 -24.29 10.31 11.44
CA LEU A 118 -24.33 11.74 11.80
C LEU A 118 -25.77 12.25 11.90
N LYS A 119 -26.68 11.84 11.01
CA LYS A 119 -28.08 12.24 11.09
C LYS A 119 -28.77 11.65 12.33
N ALA A 120 -28.44 10.40 12.69
CA ALA A 120 -28.95 9.77 13.91
C ALA A 120 -28.42 10.45 15.19
N LYS A 121 -27.13 10.83 15.21
CA LYS A 121 -26.50 11.49 16.35
C LYS A 121 -26.86 12.98 16.48
N PHE A 122 -27.10 13.66 15.36
CA PHE A 122 -27.44 15.08 15.29
C PHE A 122 -28.68 15.31 14.41
N PRO A 123 -29.90 15.00 14.90
CA PRO A 123 -31.14 15.09 14.10
C PRO A 123 -31.44 16.52 13.62
N GLU A 124 -31.11 17.54 14.42
CA GLU A 124 -31.31 18.96 14.11
C GLU A 124 -30.35 19.48 13.03
N ALA A 125 -29.27 18.74 12.72
CA ALA A 125 -28.33 19.17 11.70
C ALA A 125 -28.97 19.11 10.30
N GLY A 126 -28.81 20.21 9.55
CA GLY A 126 -29.24 20.29 8.16
C GLY A 126 -28.45 19.36 7.26
N GLU A 127 -29.08 18.84 6.20
CA GLU A 127 -28.39 17.95 5.24
C GLU A 127 -27.14 18.59 4.65
N ASP A 128 -27.15 19.90 4.41
CA ASP A 128 -26.01 20.67 3.91
C ASP A 128 -24.77 20.49 4.78
N GLU A 129 -24.93 20.49 6.09
CA GLU A 129 -23.81 20.32 7.03
C GLU A 129 -23.30 18.88 7.01
N LEU A 130 -24.21 17.91 6.95
CA LEU A 130 -23.85 16.50 6.84
C LEU A 130 -23.03 16.24 5.57
N TYR A 131 -23.48 16.78 4.43
CA TYR A 131 -22.77 16.61 3.17
C TYR A 131 -21.44 17.35 3.11
N LYS A 132 -21.22 18.44 3.88
CA LYS A 132 -19.88 19.02 4.06
C LYS A 132 -18.92 18.03 4.73
N ILE A 133 -19.38 17.29 5.75
CA ILE A 133 -18.57 16.26 6.43
C ILE A 133 -18.30 15.07 5.52
N VAL A 134 -19.29 14.62 4.75
CA VAL A 134 -19.09 13.59 3.72
C VAL A 134 -18.10 14.07 2.66
N GLY A 135 -18.21 15.31 2.22
CA GLY A 135 -17.27 15.95 1.29
C GLY A 135 -15.84 16.00 1.85
N ASN A 136 -15.68 16.22 3.16
CA ASN A 136 -14.38 16.14 3.81
C ASN A 136 -13.75 14.74 3.70
N LEU A 137 -14.54 13.66 3.82
CA LEU A 137 -14.05 12.28 3.64
C LEU A 137 -13.70 11.99 2.17
N VAL A 138 -14.66 12.21 1.26
CA VAL A 138 -14.58 11.76 -0.14
C VAL A 138 -13.67 12.66 -0.98
N TYR A 139 -13.78 13.99 -0.82
CA TYR A 139 -12.95 14.93 -1.57
C TYR A 139 -11.67 15.26 -0.81
N TYR A 140 -11.76 15.93 0.35
CA TYR A 140 -10.58 16.50 1.00
C TYR A 140 -9.60 15.44 1.49
N ARG A 141 -10.08 14.37 2.13
CA ARG A 141 -9.20 13.33 2.64
C ARG A 141 -8.79 12.32 1.59
N TYR A 142 -9.63 11.96 0.62
CA TYR A 142 -9.31 10.93 -0.36
C TYR A 142 -8.72 11.49 -1.68
N MET A 143 -9.41 12.43 -2.34
CA MET A 143 -9.01 12.94 -3.68
C MET A 143 -8.03 14.13 -3.65
N ASN A 144 -8.20 15.10 -2.75
CA ASN A 144 -7.45 16.37 -2.78
C ASN A 144 -5.91 16.17 -2.76
N PRO A 145 -5.34 15.26 -1.94
CA PRO A 145 -3.90 15.02 -1.96
C PRO A 145 -3.39 14.46 -3.31
N ALA A 146 -4.21 13.67 -4.00
CA ALA A 146 -3.91 13.14 -5.32
C ALA A 146 -3.97 14.21 -6.43
N ILE A 147 -4.68 15.32 -6.20
CA ILE A 147 -4.67 16.49 -7.10
C ILE A 147 -3.44 17.36 -6.83
N VAL A 148 -3.09 17.58 -5.56
CA VAL A 148 -1.97 18.45 -5.17
C VAL A 148 -0.61 17.82 -5.51
N ALA A 149 -0.45 16.52 -5.30
CA ALA A 149 0.78 15.79 -5.53
C ALA A 149 0.53 14.53 -6.39
N PRO A 150 0.13 14.66 -7.66
CA PRO A 150 -0.25 13.51 -8.49
C PRO A 150 0.91 12.54 -8.75
N ASP A 151 2.16 13.01 -8.67
CA ASP A 151 3.39 12.22 -8.70
C ASP A 151 3.55 11.35 -7.45
N GLY A 152 3.33 11.91 -6.26
CA GLY A 152 3.43 11.17 -4.99
C GLY A 152 2.29 10.17 -4.74
N PHE A 153 1.20 10.28 -5.50
CA PHE A 153 0.02 9.40 -5.39
C PHE A 153 -0.16 8.48 -6.60
N ASP A 154 0.85 8.31 -7.47
CA ASP A 154 0.81 7.45 -8.66
C ASP A 154 -0.40 7.71 -9.59
N VAL A 155 -0.81 8.98 -9.72
CA VAL A 155 -1.97 9.40 -10.53
C VAL A 155 -1.55 9.69 -11.98
N VAL A 156 -0.35 10.23 -12.17
CA VAL A 156 0.20 10.59 -13.47
C VAL A 156 1.55 9.90 -13.65
N ASP A 157 1.72 9.15 -14.74
CA ASP A 157 3.01 8.57 -15.08
C ASP A 157 3.97 9.65 -15.55
N ARG A 158 5.16 9.70 -14.94
CA ARG A 158 6.24 10.54 -15.40
C ARG A 158 7.54 9.75 -15.48
N SER A 159 8.30 10.03 -16.53
CA SER A 159 9.64 9.47 -16.72
C SER A 159 10.54 9.82 -15.54
N ALA A 160 11.42 8.88 -15.18
CA ALA A 160 12.39 9.04 -14.10
C ALA A 160 13.13 10.38 -14.24
N GLY A 161 13.08 11.20 -13.18
CA GLY A 161 13.76 12.52 -13.12
C GLY A 161 12.90 13.74 -13.47
N SER A 162 11.67 13.59 -13.96
CA SER A 162 10.80 14.75 -14.28
C SER A 162 9.90 15.19 -13.12
N ALA A 163 10.49 15.77 -12.06
CA ALA A 163 9.70 16.37 -10.99
C ALA A 163 8.71 17.43 -11.55
N LEU A 164 7.54 17.57 -10.91
CA LEU A 164 6.61 18.66 -11.24
C LEU A 164 7.33 20.00 -11.06
N GLN A 165 7.21 20.87 -12.06
CA GLN A 165 7.78 22.21 -11.97
C GLN A 165 7.04 23.02 -10.89
N PRO A 166 7.70 24.01 -10.24
CA PRO A 166 7.05 24.84 -9.23
C PRO A 166 5.74 25.47 -9.72
N GLU A 167 5.70 25.98 -10.96
CA GLU A 167 4.49 26.56 -11.55
C GLU A 167 3.37 25.51 -11.76
N GLN A 168 3.72 24.28 -12.16
CA GLN A 168 2.74 23.19 -12.28
C GLN A 168 2.14 22.82 -10.91
N ARG A 169 2.96 22.77 -9.86
CA ARG A 169 2.47 22.56 -8.48
C ARG A 169 1.60 23.72 -8.00
N HIS A 170 1.95 24.95 -8.35
CA HIS A 170 1.14 26.14 -8.06
C HIS A 170 -0.24 26.07 -8.74
N ILE A 171 -0.30 25.64 -10.01
CA ILE A 171 -1.55 25.42 -10.75
C ILE A 171 -2.43 24.38 -10.05
N LEU A 172 -1.87 23.19 -9.80
CA LEU A 172 -2.59 22.10 -9.14
C LEU A 172 -3.04 22.46 -7.73
N GLY A 173 -2.18 23.12 -6.95
CA GLY A 173 -2.50 23.60 -5.60
C GLY A 173 -3.63 24.63 -5.60
N SER A 174 -3.66 25.53 -6.58
CA SER A 174 -4.74 26.52 -6.71
C SER A 174 -6.07 25.89 -7.10
N ILE A 175 -6.07 24.94 -8.04
CA ILE A 175 -7.27 24.17 -8.41
C ILE A 175 -7.79 23.40 -7.18
N ALA A 176 -6.91 22.66 -6.49
CA ALA A 176 -7.23 21.92 -5.29
C ALA A 176 -7.82 22.82 -4.19
N ARG A 177 -7.27 24.03 -4.01
CA ARG A 177 -7.79 25.03 -3.08
C ARG A 177 -9.20 25.49 -3.45
N VAL A 178 -9.46 25.83 -4.71
CA VAL A 178 -10.82 26.24 -5.15
C VAL A 178 -11.83 25.11 -4.95
N LEU A 179 -11.48 23.89 -5.33
CA LEU A 179 -12.33 22.71 -5.13
C LEU A 179 -12.57 22.41 -3.64
N GLN A 180 -11.56 22.58 -2.78
CA GLN A 180 -11.72 22.43 -1.32
C GLN A 180 -12.68 23.47 -0.75
N HIS A 181 -12.54 24.73 -1.15
CA HIS A 181 -13.46 25.80 -0.76
C HIS A 181 -14.89 25.51 -1.25
N ALA A 182 -15.04 25.02 -2.48
CA ALA A 182 -16.34 24.60 -3.03
C ALA A 182 -16.93 23.39 -2.28
N ALA A 183 -16.14 22.39 -1.92
CA ALA A 183 -16.61 21.23 -1.16
C ALA A 183 -17.10 21.62 0.26
N ALA A 184 -16.45 22.60 0.90
CA ALA A 184 -16.80 23.09 2.23
C ALA A 184 -17.83 24.24 2.24
N ASN A 185 -18.19 24.78 1.07
CA ASN A 185 -18.93 26.05 0.91
C ASN A 185 -18.29 27.21 1.70
N LYS A 186 -16.97 27.33 1.62
CA LYS A 186 -16.20 28.37 2.33
C LYS A 186 -15.76 29.44 1.34
N HIS A 187 -16.20 30.67 1.53
CA HIS A 187 -15.78 31.81 0.71
C HIS A 187 -14.34 32.24 1.03
N PHE A 188 -13.65 32.80 0.03
CA PHE A 188 -12.41 33.54 0.23
C PHE A 188 -12.70 34.87 0.92
N HIS A 189 -11.76 35.30 1.77
CA HIS A 189 -11.83 36.58 2.47
C HIS A 189 -11.27 37.70 1.58
N GLY A 190 -11.88 38.89 1.66
CA GLY A 190 -11.44 40.10 0.97
C GLY A 190 -12.57 40.77 0.17
N GLY A 191 -12.43 42.08 -0.04
CA GLY A 191 -13.46 42.93 -0.66
C GLY A 191 -13.33 43.13 -2.17
N GLY A 192 -12.25 42.63 -2.80
CA GLY A 192 -11.99 42.85 -4.22
C GLY A 192 -13.03 42.20 -5.15
N TYR A 193 -13.28 42.84 -6.30
CA TYR A 193 -14.24 42.32 -7.30
C TYR A 193 -13.87 40.90 -7.79
N HIS A 194 -12.56 40.63 -7.94
CA HIS A 194 -12.01 39.33 -8.32
C HIS A 194 -12.35 38.23 -7.30
N ILE A 195 -12.30 38.54 -6.00
CA ILE A 195 -12.68 37.62 -4.91
C ILE A 195 -14.18 37.35 -4.95
N ARG A 196 -15.01 38.38 -5.17
CA ARG A 196 -16.46 38.23 -5.32
C ARG A 196 -16.81 37.30 -6.49
N ALA A 197 -16.14 37.45 -7.62
CA ALA A 197 -16.33 36.61 -8.80
C ALA A 197 -15.93 35.15 -8.58
N LEU A 198 -14.93 34.88 -7.73
CA LEU A 198 -14.56 33.53 -7.30
C LEU A 198 -15.54 32.97 -6.27
N ASN A 199 -16.01 33.78 -5.34
CA ASN A 199 -16.98 33.38 -4.31
C ASN A 199 -18.34 32.99 -4.91
N GLN A 200 -18.79 33.70 -5.95
CA GLN A 200 -19.97 33.30 -6.72
C GLN A 200 -19.78 31.92 -7.38
N TYR A 201 -18.60 31.68 -7.96
CA TYR A 201 -18.26 30.39 -8.56
C TYR A 201 -18.17 29.26 -7.52
N ILE A 202 -17.64 29.53 -6.32
CA ILE A 202 -17.60 28.57 -5.20
C ILE A 202 -19.02 28.11 -4.85
N SER A 203 -19.96 29.04 -4.67
CA SER A 203 -21.35 28.69 -4.31
C SER A 203 -22.06 27.89 -5.41
N GLN A 204 -21.86 28.25 -6.68
CA GLN A 204 -22.38 27.46 -7.81
C GLN A 204 -21.79 26.05 -7.84
N THR A 205 -20.48 25.94 -7.65
CA THR A 205 -19.75 24.68 -7.65
C THR A 205 -20.11 23.79 -6.47
N HIS A 206 -20.37 24.38 -5.29
CA HIS A 206 -20.83 23.67 -4.10
C HIS A 206 -22.14 22.91 -4.38
N SER A 207 -23.09 23.53 -5.09
CA SER A 207 -24.36 22.87 -5.45
C SER A 207 -24.17 21.61 -6.32
N ARG A 208 -23.13 21.60 -7.18
CA ARG A 208 -22.77 20.46 -8.03
C ARG A 208 -22.07 19.38 -7.20
N PHE A 209 -21.16 19.77 -6.31
CA PHE A 209 -20.51 18.86 -5.37
C PHE A 209 -21.53 18.15 -4.48
N ARG A 210 -22.51 18.89 -3.95
CA ARG A 210 -23.56 18.31 -3.11
C ARG A 210 -24.33 17.21 -3.83
N ARG A 211 -24.81 17.49 -5.05
CA ARG A 211 -25.51 16.49 -5.88
C ARG A 211 -24.67 15.24 -6.11
N PHE A 212 -23.38 15.43 -6.40
CA PHE A 212 -22.45 14.32 -6.51
C PHE A 212 -22.32 13.51 -5.20
N LEU A 213 -22.16 14.17 -4.06
CA LEU A 213 -22.03 13.49 -2.76
C LEU A 213 -23.32 12.76 -2.35
N GLN A 214 -24.49 13.28 -2.72
CA GLN A 214 -25.76 12.57 -2.58
C GLN A 214 -25.73 11.25 -3.35
N SER A 215 -25.32 11.28 -4.63
CA SER A 215 -25.16 10.06 -5.43
C SER A 215 -24.05 9.13 -4.92
N VAL A 216 -22.99 9.66 -4.30
CA VAL A 216 -21.95 8.84 -3.66
C VAL A 216 -22.52 7.99 -2.55
N CYS A 217 -23.39 8.54 -1.70
CA CYS A 217 -24.03 7.83 -0.59
C CYS A 217 -25.20 6.93 -1.02
N ASP A 218 -25.66 7.04 -2.27
CA ASP A 218 -26.69 6.15 -2.84
C ASP A 218 -26.05 4.82 -3.28
N VAL A 219 -26.04 3.86 -2.36
CA VAL A 219 -25.33 2.58 -2.50
C VAL A 219 -26.17 1.47 -1.82
N PRO A 220 -26.28 0.28 -2.45
CA PRO A 220 -26.94 -0.86 -1.83
C PRO A 220 -26.23 -1.30 -0.54
N GLU A 221 -26.97 -2.04 0.30
CA GLU A 221 -26.41 -2.66 1.50
C GLU A 221 -25.41 -3.78 1.14
N PRO A 222 -24.47 -4.14 2.04
CA PRO A 222 -23.49 -5.20 1.80
C PRO A 222 -24.15 -6.54 1.46
N GLU A 223 -25.26 -6.87 2.10
CA GLU A 223 -26.03 -8.09 1.87
C GLU A 223 -26.49 -8.18 0.42
N ASP A 224 -27.09 -7.11 -0.10
CA ASP A 224 -27.54 -7.01 -1.49
C ASP A 224 -26.36 -7.00 -2.47
N ARG A 225 -25.29 -6.26 -2.14
CA ARG A 225 -24.13 -6.09 -3.01
C ARG A 225 -23.32 -7.36 -3.20
N PHE A 226 -23.12 -8.11 -2.12
CA PHE A 226 -22.32 -9.34 -2.14
C PHE A 226 -23.19 -10.59 -2.27
N SER A 227 -24.52 -10.44 -2.30
CA SER A 227 -25.49 -11.53 -2.29
C SER A 227 -25.18 -12.51 -1.16
N MET A 228 -24.88 -11.97 0.01
CA MET A 228 -24.54 -12.72 1.21
C MET A 228 -25.61 -12.48 2.28
N ASP A 229 -26.15 -13.58 2.77
CA ASP A 229 -27.06 -13.62 3.91
C ASP A 229 -26.43 -14.36 5.09
N GLN A 230 -27.16 -14.41 6.20
CA GLN A 230 -26.76 -15.11 7.43
C GLN A 230 -26.50 -16.62 7.26
N TYR A 231 -26.97 -17.24 6.17
CA TYR A 231 -26.79 -18.68 5.89
C TYR A 231 -25.67 -18.93 4.87
N SER A 232 -25.18 -17.88 4.21
CA SER A 232 -24.17 -17.97 3.17
C SER A 232 -22.87 -18.57 3.70
N GLU A 233 -22.54 -18.38 4.99
CA GLU A 233 -21.40 -19.03 5.64
C GLU A 233 -21.51 -20.57 5.65
N LEU A 234 -22.72 -21.12 5.84
CA LEU A 234 -22.97 -22.58 5.80
C LEU A 234 -22.73 -23.16 4.41
N LEU A 235 -22.83 -22.31 3.37
CA LEU A 235 -22.61 -22.67 1.97
C LEU A 235 -21.16 -22.47 1.53
N ILE A 236 -20.29 -21.89 2.38
CA ILE A 236 -18.88 -21.72 2.08
C ILE A 236 -18.17 -23.09 2.10
N VAL A 237 -18.05 -23.69 0.92
CA VAL A 237 -17.32 -24.96 0.71
C VAL A 237 -15.82 -24.81 1.03
N ASN A 238 -15.29 -23.58 0.94
CA ASN A 238 -13.88 -23.27 1.12
C ASN A 238 -13.60 -22.64 2.49
N ARG A 239 -12.91 -23.37 3.38
CA ARG A 239 -12.43 -22.78 4.65
C ARG A 239 -11.63 -21.49 4.39
N PRO A 240 -12.00 -20.35 5.02
CA PRO A 240 -11.24 -19.12 4.90
C PRO A 240 -9.85 -19.33 5.48
N VAL A 241 -8.83 -18.86 4.77
CA VAL A 241 -7.43 -18.93 5.19
C VAL A 241 -6.94 -17.50 5.34
N ILE A 242 -6.50 -17.15 6.54
CA ILE A 242 -5.89 -15.86 6.85
C ILE A 242 -4.38 -16.03 6.67
N TYR A 243 -3.80 -15.24 5.77
CA TYR A 243 -2.35 -15.17 5.61
C TYR A 243 -1.84 -14.08 6.54
N ILE A 244 -1.09 -14.50 7.56
CA ILE A 244 -0.57 -13.62 8.61
C ILE A 244 0.86 -14.06 8.93
N SER A 245 1.76 -13.10 9.09
CA SER A 245 3.12 -13.39 9.55
C SER A 245 3.13 -13.77 11.03
N VAL A 246 4.19 -14.45 11.47
CA VAL A 246 4.36 -14.80 12.89
C VAL A 246 4.34 -13.54 13.77
N SER A 247 5.02 -12.48 13.33
CA SER A 247 5.07 -11.21 14.07
C SER A 247 3.69 -10.54 14.17
N GLU A 248 2.93 -10.49 13.07
CA GLU A 248 1.56 -9.96 13.08
C GLU A 248 0.63 -10.79 13.97
N LEU A 249 0.78 -12.12 13.96
CA LEU A 249 0.00 -13.02 14.81
C LEU A 249 0.29 -12.80 16.29
N LEU A 250 1.57 -12.72 16.67
CA LEU A 250 1.98 -12.44 18.05
C LEU A 250 1.48 -11.08 18.53
N ASN A 251 1.61 -10.05 17.68
CA ASN A 251 1.10 -8.71 18.00
C ASN A 251 -0.43 -8.71 18.15
N THR A 252 -1.14 -9.43 17.29
CA THR A 252 -2.61 -9.55 17.37
C THR A 252 -3.01 -10.25 18.66
N HIS A 253 -2.37 -11.37 19.02
CA HIS A 253 -2.65 -12.08 20.27
C HIS A 253 -2.36 -11.21 21.50
N LYS A 254 -1.25 -10.47 21.47
CA LYS A 254 -0.88 -9.54 22.54
C LYS A 254 -1.94 -8.46 22.75
N LEU A 255 -2.38 -7.79 21.67
CA LEU A 255 -3.41 -6.75 21.74
C LEU A 255 -4.77 -7.29 22.21
N LEU A 256 -5.11 -8.53 21.84
CA LEU A 256 -6.34 -9.17 22.30
C LEU A 256 -6.32 -9.44 23.81
N LEU A 257 -5.19 -9.89 24.36
CA LEU A 257 -5.03 -10.09 25.81
C LEU A 257 -4.98 -8.77 26.57
N GLU A 258 -4.27 -7.76 26.06
CA GLU A 258 -4.17 -6.43 26.67
C GLU A 258 -5.54 -5.74 26.80
N HIS A 259 -6.46 -5.99 25.87
CA HIS A 259 -7.80 -5.39 25.84
C HIS A 259 -8.93 -6.38 26.10
N GLN A 260 -8.64 -7.53 26.71
CA GLN A 260 -9.61 -8.61 26.91
C GLN A 260 -10.83 -8.16 27.72
N GLU A 261 -10.64 -7.37 28.78
CA GLU A 261 -11.73 -6.89 29.65
C GLU A 261 -12.74 -6.00 28.90
N VAL A 262 -12.28 -5.26 27.89
CA VAL A 262 -13.13 -4.36 27.08
C VAL A 262 -13.79 -5.13 25.94
N LEU A 263 -13.09 -6.10 25.35
CA LEU A 263 -13.59 -6.88 24.21
C LEU A 263 -14.57 -7.99 24.65
N CYS A 264 -14.36 -8.57 25.83
CA CYS A 264 -15.15 -9.67 26.38
C CYS A 264 -15.63 -9.31 27.80
N PRO A 265 -16.58 -8.38 27.94
CA PRO A 265 -17.10 -7.98 29.25
C PRO A 265 -17.82 -9.15 29.95
N ASP A 266 -18.41 -10.05 29.18
CA ASP A 266 -19.08 -11.24 29.70
C ASP A 266 -18.10 -12.42 29.83
N PRO A 267 -18.07 -13.12 30.98
CA PRO A 267 -17.19 -14.28 31.19
C PRO A 267 -17.54 -15.49 30.32
N SER A 268 -18.70 -15.47 29.65
CA SER A 268 -19.20 -16.49 28.73
C SER A 268 -18.91 -16.18 27.26
N ASP A 269 -18.21 -15.08 26.97
CA ASP A 269 -17.88 -14.68 25.60
C ASP A 269 -17.00 -15.76 24.92
N PRO A 270 -17.38 -16.25 23.72
CA PRO A 270 -16.59 -17.24 22.98
C PRO A 270 -15.13 -16.83 22.76
N LEU A 271 -14.85 -15.54 22.52
CA LEU A 271 -13.48 -15.05 22.37
C LEU A 271 -12.71 -15.15 23.68
N GLY A 272 -13.36 -14.87 24.82
CA GLY A 272 -12.75 -14.99 26.14
C GLY A 272 -12.38 -16.43 26.49
N LEU A 273 -13.24 -17.40 26.14
CA LEU A 273 -12.94 -18.83 26.29
C LEU A 273 -11.76 -19.26 25.40
N ILE A 274 -11.74 -18.81 24.13
CA ILE A 274 -10.65 -19.07 23.20
C ILE A 274 -9.32 -18.50 23.73
N LEU A 275 -9.32 -17.25 24.22
CA LEU A 275 -8.10 -16.63 24.77
C LEU A 275 -7.61 -17.34 26.04
N LYS A 276 -8.51 -17.80 26.91
CA LYS A 276 -8.15 -18.63 28.08
C LYS A 276 -7.51 -19.95 27.66
N ASP A 277 -8.05 -20.60 26.63
CA ASP A 277 -7.52 -21.85 26.09
C ASP A 277 -6.17 -21.64 25.37
N LEU A 278 -5.98 -20.51 24.69
CA LEU A 278 -4.70 -20.16 24.05
C LEU A 278 -3.61 -19.81 25.06
N GLY A 279 -3.97 -19.26 26.22
CA GLY A 279 -3.03 -18.89 27.27
C GLY A 279 -2.17 -17.66 26.92
N PRO A 280 -1.00 -17.49 27.56
CA PRO A 280 -0.15 -16.31 27.35
C PRO A 280 0.47 -16.29 25.95
N VAL A 281 0.90 -15.11 25.50
CA VAL A 281 1.57 -14.96 24.19
C VAL A 281 2.87 -15.79 24.19
N PRO A 282 3.00 -16.78 23.30
CA PRO A 282 4.20 -17.62 23.21
C PRO A 282 5.41 -16.83 22.71
N GLY A 283 6.62 -17.26 23.08
CA GLY A 283 7.85 -16.69 22.58
C GLY A 283 8.07 -16.97 21.08
N LEU A 284 8.75 -16.08 20.37
CA LEU A 284 9.11 -16.29 18.95
C LEU A 284 9.87 -17.63 18.74
N GLN A 285 10.69 -17.99 19.72
CA GLN A 285 11.46 -19.24 19.78
C GLN A 285 10.58 -20.50 19.88
N GLU A 286 9.49 -20.41 20.63
CA GLU A 286 8.52 -21.50 20.83
C GLU A 286 7.66 -21.71 19.60
N LEU A 287 7.31 -20.62 18.89
CA LEU A 287 6.51 -20.68 17.67
C LEU A 287 7.30 -21.16 16.44
N ILE A 288 8.58 -20.77 16.34
CA ILE A 288 9.46 -21.12 15.22
C ILE A 288 10.14 -22.47 15.43
N GLY A 289 10.12 -23.00 16.65
CA GLY A 289 10.51 -24.39 16.93
C GLY A 289 12.01 -24.64 16.84
N THR A 290 12.83 -23.81 17.48
CA THR A 290 14.20 -24.24 17.79
C THR A 290 14.19 -24.98 19.13
N ALA A 291 14.50 -26.28 19.07
CA ALA A 291 14.77 -27.21 20.18
C ALA A 291 13.64 -28.12 20.71
N ASN A 292 12.71 -28.56 19.85
CA ASN A 292 12.25 -29.96 19.93
C ASN A 292 11.71 -30.46 18.59
N ARG A 293 12.57 -31.14 17.82
CA ARG A 293 12.28 -31.78 16.52
C ARG A 293 11.32 -32.99 16.63
N CYS A 294 10.48 -33.01 17.65
CA CYS A 294 9.41 -33.99 17.89
C CYS A 294 8.03 -33.32 17.88
N SER A 295 7.73 -32.47 16.90
CA SER A 295 6.34 -32.01 16.75
C SER A 295 5.47 -33.17 16.27
N ALA A 296 4.30 -33.34 16.88
CA ALA A 296 3.28 -34.32 16.45
C ALA A 296 2.98 -34.19 14.95
N VAL A 297 3.14 -32.99 14.38
CA VAL A 297 2.96 -32.67 12.96
C VAL A 297 4.00 -33.37 12.07
N ALA A 298 5.29 -33.30 12.43
CA ALA A 298 6.35 -33.95 11.67
C ALA A 298 6.21 -35.49 11.72
N ILE A 299 5.96 -36.03 12.91
CA ILE A 299 5.74 -37.47 13.13
C ILE A 299 4.54 -37.95 12.30
N ARG A 300 3.43 -37.18 12.32
CA ARG A 300 2.22 -37.50 11.55
C ARG A 300 2.48 -37.47 10.04
N SER A 301 3.17 -36.46 9.53
CA SER A 301 3.50 -36.34 8.10
C SER A 301 4.39 -37.50 7.64
N ASP A 302 5.42 -37.82 8.43
CA ASP A 302 6.34 -38.93 8.13
C ASP A 302 5.61 -40.28 8.19
N THR A 303 4.73 -40.47 9.17
CA THR A 303 3.94 -41.71 9.34
C THR A 303 2.94 -41.90 8.20
N LYS A 304 2.23 -40.85 7.78
CA LYS A 304 1.33 -40.91 6.62
C LYS A 304 2.08 -41.35 5.37
N GLN A 305 3.30 -40.83 5.15
CA GLN A 305 4.06 -41.16 3.96
C GLN A 305 4.64 -42.59 4.00
N LEU A 306 5.07 -43.05 5.17
CA LEU A 306 5.44 -44.45 5.38
C LEU A 306 4.27 -45.40 5.11
N ILE A 307 3.06 -45.06 5.57
CA ILE A 307 1.84 -45.85 5.33
C ILE A 307 1.51 -45.90 3.83
N ILE A 308 1.60 -44.77 3.12
CA ILE A 308 1.37 -44.72 1.66
C ILE A 308 2.38 -45.60 0.91
N ASP A 309 3.65 -45.59 1.33
CA ASP A 309 4.69 -46.42 0.73
C ASP A 309 4.42 -47.92 0.90
N VAL A 310 3.90 -48.33 2.06
CA VAL A 310 3.56 -49.74 2.34
C VAL A 310 2.28 -50.18 1.63
N ILE A 311 1.22 -49.36 1.61
CA ILE A 311 -0.05 -49.70 0.94
C ILE A 311 0.13 -49.81 -0.58
N ARG A 312 1.09 -49.08 -1.16
CA ARG A 312 1.36 -49.13 -2.62
C ARG A 312 2.05 -50.42 -3.07
N THR A 313 2.71 -51.13 -2.16
CA THR A 313 3.52 -52.32 -2.47
C THR A 313 2.87 -53.60 -1.94
N GLN A 314 2.06 -53.49 -0.88
CA GLN A 314 1.36 -54.62 -0.28
C GLN A 314 -0.14 -54.33 -0.15
N SER A 315 -0.93 -55.22 -0.74
CA SER A 315 -2.40 -55.24 -0.61
C SER A 315 -2.84 -56.00 0.64
N GLY A 316 -3.92 -55.55 1.26
CA GLY A 316 -4.59 -56.20 2.37
C GLY A 316 -5.87 -55.47 2.75
N ASP A 317 -6.78 -56.15 3.45
CA ASP A 317 -8.14 -55.65 3.74
C ASP A 317 -8.16 -54.57 4.82
N SER A 318 -7.21 -54.60 5.76
CA SER A 318 -7.03 -53.58 6.77
C SER A 318 -5.56 -53.18 6.94
N LEU A 319 -5.30 -51.94 7.40
CA LEU A 319 -3.94 -51.49 7.70
C LEU A 319 -3.29 -52.36 8.77
N ARG A 320 -4.07 -52.88 9.72
CA ARG A 320 -3.61 -53.81 10.75
C ARG A 320 -3.04 -55.10 10.16
N ASP A 321 -3.73 -55.63 9.15
CA ASP A 321 -3.33 -56.87 8.49
C ASP A 321 -2.10 -56.65 7.61
N ILE A 322 -2.05 -55.53 6.88
CA ILE A 322 -0.87 -55.14 6.08
C ILE A 322 0.38 -55.00 6.96
N LEU A 323 0.26 -54.41 8.15
CA LEU A 323 1.37 -54.22 9.08
C LEU A 323 1.84 -55.53 9.75
N ARG A 324 1.00 -56.56 9.84
CA ARG A 324 1.30 -57.85 10.48
C ARG A 324 1.79 -58.93 9.50
N THR A 325 1.35 -58.88 8.25
CA THR A 325 1.77 -59.84 7.23
C THR A 325 3.22 -59.61 6.80
N THR A 326 4.02 -60.67 6.70
CA THR A 326 5.40 -60.61 6.21
C THR A 326 5.44 -60.27 4.71
N PRO A 327 6.32 -59.36 4.27
CA PRO A 327 6.43 -59.02 2.86
C PRO A 327 6.96 -60.18 2.02
N SER A 328 6.47 -60.33 0.79
CA SER A 328 7.07 -61.25 -0.17
C SER A 328 8.29 -60.62 -0.84
N ARG A 329 9.19 -61.47 -1.36
CA ARG A 329 10.40 -61.01 -2.08
C ARG A 329 10.06 -60.10 -3.27
N ASP A 330 8.98 -60.37 -3.99
CA ASP A 330 8.54 -59.55 -5.13
C ASP A 330 8.01 -58.18 -4.69
N GLN A 331 7.37 -58.10 -3.52
CA GLN A 331 6.89 -56.84 -2.94
C GLN A 331 8.05 -55.95 -2.48
N GLU A 332 9.13 -56.53 -1.96
CA GLU A 332 10.36 -55.81 -1.59
C GLU A 332 11.07 -55.26 -2.84
N VAL A 333 11.19 -56.06 -3.90
CA VAL A 333 11.78 -55.58 -5.17
C VAL A 333 10.96 -54.44 -5.77
N CYS A 334 9.62 -54.55 -5.75
CA CYS A 334 8.72 -53.48 -6.20
C CYS A 334 8.88 -52.20 -5.36
N HIS A 335 8.99 -52.35 -4.04
CA HIS A 335 9.24 -51.26 -3.11
C HIS A 335 10.56 -50.53 -3.42
N ASP A 336 11.65 -51.27 -3.60
CA ASP A 336 12.98 -50.71 -3.81
C ASP A 336 13.04 -49.94 -5.14
N TRP A 337 12.40 -50.48 -6.18
CA TRP A 337 12.24 -49.77 -7.45
C TRP A 337 11.48 -48.44 -7.29
N LEU A 338 10.38 -48.42 -6.52
CA LEU A 338 9.61 -47.19 -6.26
C LEU A 338 10.43 -46.16 -5.47
N MET A 339 11.24 -46.59 -4.51
CA MET A 339 12.09 -45.70 -3.71
C MET A 339 13.24 -45.13 -4.54
N GLN A 340 13.89 -45.95 -5.36
CA GLN A 340 14.96 -45.50 -6.26
C GLN A 340 14.44 -44.50 -7.30
N ARG A 341 13.26 -44.76 -7.88
CA ARG A 341 12.60 -43.81 -8.80
C ARG A 341 12.31 -42.47 -8.13
N ARG A 342 11.90 -42.49 -6.86
CA ARG A 342 11.63 -41.28 -6.07
C ARG A 342 12.93 -40.52 -5.73
N ALA A 343 13.99 -41.23 -5.35
CA ALA A 343 15.30 -40.63 -5.08
C ALA A 343 15.88 -39.91 -6.32
N GLN A 344 15.69 -40.47 -7.52
CA GLN A 344 16.10 -39.82 -8.78
C GLN A 344 15.31 -38.54 -9.05
N GLN A 345 14.02 -38.49 -8.70
CA GLN A 345 13.20 -37.27 -8.82
C GLN A 345 13.61 -36.20 -7.80
N ASP A 346 13.90 -36.62 -6.57
CA ASP A 346 14.37 -35.73 -5.51
C ASP A 346 15.78 -35.18 -5.79
N ALA A 347 16.64 -35.94 -6.48
CA ALA A 347 17.96 -35.45 -6.94
C ALA A 347 17.86 -34.35 -8.01
N ARG A 348 16.78 -34.34 -8.80
CA ARG A 348 16.53 -33.33 -9.85
C ARG A 348 15.77 -32.09 -9.35
N THR A 349 15.29 -32.09 -8.11
CA THR A 349 14.58 -30.94 -7.55
C THR A 349 15.54 -29.92 -6.93
N PRO A 350 15.28 -28.60 -7.09
CA PRO A 350 16.11 -27.56 -6.48
C PRO A 350 16.19 -27.69 -4.95
N GLU A 351 17.34 -27.37 -4.35
CA GLU A 351 17.61 -27.43 -2.90
C GLU A 351 16.48 -26.85 -2.02
N LYS A 352 15.95 -25.68 -2.40
CA LYS A 352 14.88 -24.99 -1.66
C LYS A 352 13.51 -25.72 -1.69
N MET A 353 13.38 -26.75 -2.52
CA MET A 353 12.16 -27.56 -2.69
C MET A 353 12.39 -29.03 -2.31
N LYS A 354 13.58 -29.39 -1.79
CA LYS A 354 13.87 -30.75 -1.35
C LYS A 354 13.00 -31.12 -0.15
N ARG A 355 12.65 -32.41 -0.09
CA ARG A 355 11.87 -32.98 1.02
C ARG A 355 12.69 -32.95 2.31
N ASN A 356 11.98 -32.94 3.44
CA ASN A 356 12.59 -33.06 4.77
C ASN A 356 13.56 -34.24 4.82
N GLN A 357 14.69 -34.04 5.49
CA GLN A 357 15.76 -35.05 5.60
C GLN A 357 15.26 -36.37 6.22
N SER A 358 14.26 -36.33 7.11
CA SER A 358 13.61 -37.51 7.69
C SER A 358 12.85 -38.36 6.66
N LEU A 359 12.18 -37.72 5.69
CA LEU A 359 11.46 -38.40 4.61
C LEU A 359 12.43 -39.05 3.61
N VAL A 360 13.57 -38.39 3.37
CA VAL A 360 14.65 -38.94 2.53
C VAL A 360 15.27 -40.16 3.21
N ALA A 361 15.59 -40.06 4.51
CA ALA A 361 16.10 -41.19 5.29
C ALA A 361 15.11 -42.36 5.37
N ASN A 362 13.81 -42.06 5.45
CA ASN A 362 12.76 -43.09 5.42
C ASN A 362 12.68 -43.84 4.09
N GLY A 363 13.11 -43.23 2.98
CA GLY A 363 13.12 -43.87 1.66
C GLY A 363 14.10 -45.04 1.56
N ASN A 364 15.14 -45.05 2.39
CA ASN A 364 16.18 -46.08 2.39
C ASN A 364 15.87 -47.29 3.30
N LEU A 365 14.72 -47.27 3.99
CA LEU A 365 14.31 -48.33 4.90
C LEU A 365 13.64 -49.48 4.13
N SER A 366 13.88 -50.72 4.57
CA SER A 366 13.18 -51.89 4.04
C SER A 366 11.69 -51.85 4.41
N LEU A 367 10.86 -52.65 3.73
CA LEU A 367 9.41 -52.66 3.99
C LEU A 367 9.10 -53.04 5.46
N GLU A 368 9.83 -54.01 6.02
CA GLU A 368 9.69 -54.41 7.42
C GLU A 368 10.12 -53.32 8.41
N GLU A 369 11.18 -52.58 8.10
CA GLU A 369 11.64 -51.46 8.90
C GLU A 369 10.63 -50.30 8.88
N LYS A 370 10.02 -50.03 7.72
CA LYS A 370 8.93 -49.07 7.59
C LYS A 370 7.73 -49.47 8.45
N LYS A 371 7.30 -50.75 8.41
CA LYS A 371 6.22 -51.27 9.26
C LYS A 371 6.51 -51.11 10.75
N ARG A 372 7.71 -51.50 11.20
CA ARG A 372 8.15 -51.32 12.60
C ARG A 372 8.20 -49.85 13.01
N LYS A 373 8.59 -48.96 12.10
CA LYS A 373 8.60 -47.51 12.34
C LYS A 373 7.18 -46.92 12.42
N ILE A 374 6.25 -47.36 11.57
CA ILE A 374 4.83 -46.97 11.63
C ILE A 374 4.23 -47.33 13.00
N LEU A 375 4.40 -48.57 13.47
CA LEU A 375 3.86 -49.01 14.77
C LEU A 375 4.43 -48.23 15.96
N ARG A 376 5.71 -47.85 15.90
CA ARG A 376 6.32 -46.97 16.93
C ARG A 376 5.77 -45.56 16.86
N SER A 377 5.58 -45.01 15.66
CA SER A 377 5.03 -43.67 15.49
C SER A 377 3.55 -43.58 15.86
N LEU A 378 2.74 -44.60 15.59
CA LEU A 378 1.32 -44.65 15.98
C LEU A 378 1.19 -44.58 17.51
N ARG A 379 1.92 -45.42 18.26
CA ARG A 379 1.97 -45.36 19.73
C ARG A 379 2.42 -44.00 20.26
N ARG A 380 3.38 -43.37 19.58
CA ARG A 380 3.85 -42.02 19.93
C ARG A 380 2.79 -40.96 19.67
N LEU A 381 2.02 -41.08 18.59
CA LEU A 381 0.92 -40.17 18.25
C LEU A 381 -0.28 -40.34 19.20
N GLU A 382 -0.51 -41.55 19.71
CA GLU A 382 -1.49 -41.82 20.78
C GLU A 382 -1.06 -41.17 22.10
N GLY A 383 0.20 -41.34 22.51
CA GLY A 383 0.74 -40.70 23.72
C GLY A 383 0.76 -39.16 23.65
N LEU A 384 0.78 -38.59 22.44
CA LEU A 384 0.67 -37.15 22.18
C LEU A 384 -0.79 -36.68 22.00
N GLY A 385 -1.79 -37.55 22.20
CA GLY A 385 -3.21 -37.24 22.07
C GLY A 385 -3.68 -36.91 20.65
N THR A 386 -2.85 -37.15 19.63
CA THR A 386 -3.18 -36.86 18.22
C THR A 386 -4.07 -37.93 17.60
N LEU A 387 -3.98 -39.17 18.09
CA LEU A 387 -4.81 -40.31 17.71
C LEU A 387 -5.48 -40.85 18.97
N LYS A 388 -6.77 -41.21 18.90
CA LYS A 388 -7.52 -41.77 20.03
C LYS A 388 -7.62 -43.30 19.90
N PRO A 389 -7.14 -44.10 20.86
CA PRO A 389 -7.44 -45.54 20.88
C PRO A 389 -8.94 -45.79 21.14
N PRO A 390 -9.54 -46.87 20.61
CA PRO A 390 -8.93 -48.03 19.95
C PRO A 390 -8.70 -47.92 18.42
N ASP A 391 -9.18 -46.86 17.75
CA ASP A 391 -9.22 -46.75 16.28
C ASP A 391 -8.13 -45.85 15.67
N SER A 392 -6.90 -45.89 16.19
CA SER A 392 -5.81 -45.02 15.72
C SER A 392 -5.41 -45.26 14.25
N GLU A 393 -5.45 -46.52 13.81
CA GLU A 393 -5.16 -46.94 12.42
C GLU A 393 -6.21 -46.43 11.42
N ASN A 394 -7.49 -46.50 11.77
CA ASN A 394 -8.58 -46.00 10.92
C ASN A 394 -8.57 -44.46 10.86
N GLN A 395 -8.27 -43.78 11.97
CA GLN A 395 -8.15 -42.32 12.01
C GLN A 395 -7.03 -41.81 11.10
N ILE A 396 -5.85 -42.45 11.09
CA ILE A 396 -4.76 -42.02 10.20
C ILE A 396 -5.08 -42.26 8.72
N LEU A 397 -5.79 -43.34 8.39
CA LEU A 397 -6.27 -43.59 7.02
C LEU A 397 -7.31 -42.55 6.57
N GLN A 398 -8.27 -42.20 7.44
CA GLN A 398 -9.24 -41.13 7.15
C GLN A 398 -8.54 -39.79 6.91
N MET A 399 -7.49 -39.48 7.69
CA MET A 399 -6.68 -38.29 7.45
C MET A 399 -5.95 -38.34 6.10
N ILE A 400 -5.41 -39.50 5.67
CA ILE A 400 -4.78 -39.65 4.35
C ILE A 400 -5.83 -39.49 3.23
N ALA A 401 -7.01 -40.11 3.37
CA ALA A 401 -8.10 -39.98 2.40
C ALA A 401 -8.57 -38.53 2.27
N LYS A 402 -8.67 -37.80 3.38
CA LYS A 402 -8.98 -36.35 3.39
C LYS A 402 -7.90 -35.55 2.65
N ASP A 403 -6.63 -35.83 2.87
CA ASP A 403 -5.51 -35.15 2.19
C ASP A 403 -5.56 -35.40 0.66
N ILE A 404 -5.86 -36.64 0.23
CA ILE A 404 -6.02 -36.99 -1.19
C ILE A 404 -7.18 -36.21 -1.82
N ARG A 405 -8.34 -36.17 -1.16
CA ARG A 405 -9.52 -35.43 -1.63
C ARG A 405 -9.24 -33.93 -1.77
N GLN A 406 -8.50 -33.35 -0.84
CA GLN A 406 -8.16 -31.92 -0.84
C GLN A 406 -6.96 -31.57 -1.73
N GLN A 407 -6.22 -32.57 -2.24
CA GLN A 407 -5.00 -32.36 -3.00
C GLN A 407 -5.19 -31.48 -4.24
N ARG A 408 -6.29 -31.66 -4.99
CA ARG A 408 -6.60 -30.85 -6.19
C ARG A 408 -6.82 -29.39 -5.83
N LEU A 409 -7.59 -29.14 -4.77
CA LEU A 409 -7.87 -27.79 -4.27
C LEU A 409 -6.59 -27.09 -3.81
N HIS A 410 -5.71 -27.80 -3.09
CA HIS A 410 -4.41 -27.26 -2.68
C HIS A 410 -3.49 -26.94 -3.86
N ARG A 411 -3.48 -27.76 -4.92
CA ARG A 411 -2.73 -27.45 -6.15
C ARG A 411 -3.25 -26.19 -6.83
N GLN A 412 -4.57 -26.05 -6.94
CA GLN A 412 -5.19 -24.86 -7.54
C GLN A 412 -4.89 -23.60 -6.74
N ARG A 413 -4.99 -23.65 -5.41
CA ARG A 413 -4.64 -22.53 -4.51
C ARG A 413 -3.17 -22.12 -4.65
N ARG A 414 -2.24 -23.08 -4.64
CA ARG A 414 -0.81 -22.80 -4.87
C ARG A 414 -0.55 -22.19 -6.25
N GLY A 415 -1.27 -22.63 -7.29
CA GLY A 415 -1.16 -22.03 -8.62
C GLY A 415 -1.59 -20.56 -8.64
N ALA A 416 -2.71 -20.23 -7.99
CA ALA A 416 -3.18 -18.84 -7.87
C ALA A 416 -2.23 -17.96 -7.02
N GLU A 417 -1.68 -18.50 -5.93
CA GLU A 417 -0.66 -17.82 -5.12
C GLU A 417 0.62 -17.58 -5.91
N LEU A 418 1.10 -18.57 -6.66
CA LEU A 418 2.28 -18.41 -7.51
C LEU A 418 2.07 -17.30 -8.53
N LEU A 419 0.92 -17.24 -9.19
CA LEU A 419 0.61 -16.16 -10.13
C LEU A 419 0.65 -14.79 -9.46
N LYS A 420 0.03 -14.65 -8.28
CA LYS A 420 0.09 -13.40 -7.49
C LYS A 420 1.52 -13.04 -7.11
N LEU A 421 2.30 -14.01 -6.64
CA LEU A 421 3.69 -13.80 -6.25
C LEU A 421 4.54 -13.32 -7.43
N HIS A 422 4.38 -13.91 -8.62
CA HIS A 422 5.06 -13.47 -9.83
C HIS A 422 4.69 -12.03 -10.20
N GLN A 423 3.41 -11.65 -10.10
CA GLN A 423 2.96 -10.27 -10.35
C GLN A 423 3.57 -9.28 -9.35
N THR A 424 3.58 -9.61 -8.06
CA THR A 424 4.25 -8.78 -7.04
C THR A 424 5.75 -8.69 -7.25
N LEU A 425 6.41 -9.79 -7.63
CA LEU A 425 7.86 -9.79 -7.89
C LEU A 425 8.20 -8.92 -9.10
N SER A 426 7.43 -9.02 -10.18
CA SER A 426 7.58 -8.13 -11.35
C SER A 426 7.37 -6.66 -10.98
N SER A 427 6.35 -6.35 -10.18
CA SER A 427 6.07 -4.99 -9.71
C SER A 427 7.19 -4.46 -8.80
N LEU A 428 7.74 -5.30 -7.92
CA LEU A 428 8.87 -4.97 -7.06
C LEU A 428 10.15 -4.76 -7.87
N GLN A 429 10.40 -5.57 -8.90
CA GLN A 429 11.53 -5.40 -9.80
C GLN A 429 11.44 -4.07 -10.55
N ALA A 430 10.26 -3.73 -11.09
CA ALA A 430 10.02 -2.45 -11.74
C ALA A 430 10.22 -1.26 -10.77
N LYS A 431 9.80 -1.41 -9.51
CA LYS A 431 10.03 -0.39 -8.49
C LYS A 431 11.50 -0.28 -8.08
N SER A 432 12.20 -1.41 -8.02
CA SER A 432 13.64 -1.45 -7.74
C SER A 432 14.45 -0.81 -8.85
N SER A 433 14.13 -1.08 -10.12
CA SER A 433 14.81 -0.45 -11.26
C SER A 433 14.56 1.06 -11.25
N PHE A 434 13.31 1.49 -11.04
CA PHE A 434 12.95 2.90 -10.93
C PHE A 434 13.74 3.63 -9.82
N HIS A 435 13.83 3.06 -8.62
CA HIS A 435 14.60 3.66 -7.53
C HIS A 435 16.11 3.62 -7.78
N SER A 436 16.63 2.58 -8.46
CA SER A 436 18.04 2.55 -8.89
C SER A 436 18.33 3.69 -9.87
N GLU A 437 17.47 3.88 -10.86
CA GLU A 437 17.57 5.00 -11.81
C GLU A 437 17.48 6.35 -11.10
N GLN A 438 16.61 6.49 -10.08
CA GLN A 438 16.57 7.71 -9.26
C GLN A 438 17.88 7.96 -8.52
N VAL A 439 18.47 6.92 -7.92
CA VAL A 439 19.77 7.04 -7.23
C VAL A 439 20.86 7.46 -8.22
N ASP A 440 20.89 6.86 -9.41
CA ASP A 440 21.89 7.19 -10.42
C ASP A 440 21.68 8.60 -11.02
N TYR A 441 20.43 9.04 -11.13
CA TYR A 441 20.11 10.43 -11.48
C TYR A 441 20.58 11.41 -10.40
N TYR A 442 20.31 11.15 -9.12
CA TYR A 442 20.79 12.01 -8.04
C TYR A 442 22.31 12.02 -7.96
N ARG A 443 22.97 10.87 -8.18
CA ARG A 443 24.43 10.81 -8.30
C ARG A 443 24.91 11.70 -9.43
N HIS A 444 24.40 11.53 -10.64
CA HIS A 444 24.77 12.38 -11.79
C HIS A 444 24.53 13.86 -11.52
N TYR A 445 23.38 14.22 -10.93
CA TYR A 445 23.07 15.59 -10.57
C TYR A 445 24.08 16.17 -9.57
N ILE A 446 24.44 15.41 -8.53
CA ILE A 446 25.47 15.81 -7.56
C ILE A 446 26.82 15.95 -8.25
N THR A 447 27.23 15.00 -9.10
CA THR A 447 28.50 15.07 -9.83
C THR A 447 28.53 16.29 -10.75
N SER A 448 27.47 16.53 -11.54
CA SER A 448 27.38 17.72 -12.40
C SER A 448 27.34 19.03 -11.60
N CYS A 449 26.72 19.07 -10.43
CA CYS A 449 26.80 20.23 -9.53
C CYS A 449 28.22 20.45 -9.02
N LEU A 450 28.92 19.38 -8.61
CA LEU A 450 30.32 19.45 -8.18
C LEU A 450 31.26 19.85 -9.33
N ASP A 451 31.02 19.36 -10.56
CA ASP A 451 31.79 19.70 -11.75
C ASP A 451 31.57 21.18 -12.14
N ASN A 452 30.34 21.67 -12.12
CA ASN A 452 30.03 23.09 -12.37
C ASN A 452 30.65 24.00 -11.29
N LEU A 453 30.69 23.57 -10.04
CA LEU A 453 31.31 24.31 -8.93
C LEU A 453 32.84 24.30 -8.98
N THR A 454 33.46 23.25 -9.53
CA THR A 454 34.92 23.17 -9.72
C THR A 454 35.37 23.89 -10.99
N ALA A 455 34.60 23.82 -12.07
CA ALA A 455 34.82 24.60 -13.30
C ALA A 455 34.70 26.12 -13.08
N SER A 456 33.83 26.56 -12.16
CA SER A 456 33.74 27.96 -11.75
C SER A 456 34.99 28.49 -11.03
N LYS A 457 35.84 27.61 -10.47
CA LYS A 457 37.10 28.02 -9.80
C LYS A 457 38.32 28.00 -10.72
N SER A 458 38.30 27.23 -11.81
CA SER A 458 39.43 27.14 -12.73
C SER A 458 39.59 28.35 -13.66
N THR A 459 38.59 29.24 -13.75
CA THR A 459 38.70 30.48 -14.53
C THR A 459 39.49 31.59 -13.85
N ASN A 460 39.90 31.43 -12.58
CA ASN A 460 40.61 32.47 -11.82
C ASN A 460 42.00 32.09 -11.28
N GLN A 461 42.62 30.99 -11.74
CA GLN A 461 44.02 30.69 -11.37
C GLN A 461 44.83 30.22 -12.58
N LYS A 462 45.42 31.19 -13.29
CA LYS A 462 46.72 30.98 -13.95
C LYS A 462 47.82 31.33 -12.95
N ALA A 463 48.40 30.32 -12.29
CA ALA A 463 49.82 30.24 -11.92
C ALA A 463 50.08 29.03 -11.00
N ALA A 464 51.25 28.43 -11.21
CA ALA A 464 51.97 27.48 -10.37
C ALA A 464 51.77 25.97 -10.65
N ASP A 465 52.81 25.45 -11.30
CA ASP A 465 53.21 24.05 -11.46
C ASP A 465 53.45 23.35 -10.11
N GLY A 466 53.18 22.03 -10.02
CA GLY A 466 53.57 21.22 -8.86
C GLY A 466 52.83 19.90 -8.68
N LYS A 467 53.51 18.78 -8.99
CA LYS A 467 53.13 17.38 -8.73
C LYS A 467 52.57 17.13 -7.31
N GLY A 468 51.45 16.40 -7.21
CA GLY A 468 51.19 15.54 -6.04
C GLY A 468 49.73 15.32 -5.61
N ARG A 469 49.21 14.12 -5.90
CA ARG A 469 48.09 13.40 -5.24
C ARG A 469 46.69 14.05 -5.25
N ASN A 470 45.76 13.36 -5.94
CA ASN A 470 44.30 13.54 -5.91
C ASN A 470 43.73 13.47 -4.47
N LYS A 471 43.72 14.59 -3.75
CA LYS A 471 42.77 14.81 -2.66
C LYS A 471 41.54 15.52 -3.23
N LEU A 472 40.36 14.94 -3.02
CA LEU A 472 39.09 15.65 -3.20
C LEU A 472 39.19 17.00 -2.49
N PRO A 473 38.91 18.14 -3.16
CA PRO A 473 39.06 19.45 -2.54
C PRO A 473 38.07 19.56 -1.37
N ALA A 474 38.60 19.67 -0.15
CA ALA A 474 37.78 19.94 1.02
C ALA A 474 37.22 21.36 0.91
N LEU A 475 35.90 21.49 0.79
CA LEU A 475 35.24 22.79 0.86
C LEU A 475 35.09 23.20 2.32
N SER A 476 35.70 24.31 2.70
CA SER A 476 35.39 25.05 3.92
C SER A 476 34.22 26.01 3.64
N TYR A 477 33.18 25.93 4.46
CA TYR A 477 32.08 26.89 4.48
C TYR A 477 32.13 27.64 5.81
N SER A 478 31.87 28.95 5.80
CA SER A 478 31.70 29.69 7.05
C SER A 478 30.40 29.25 7.72
N ALA A 479 30.40 29.13 9.05
CA ALA A 479 29.22 28.73 9.82
C ALA A 479 28.01 29.64 9.50
N THR A 480 28.24 30.95 9.36
CA THR A 480 27.24 31.95 8.97
C THR A 480 26.48 31.60 7.69
N ARG A 481 27.19 31.16 6.65
CA ARG A 481 26.60 30.85 5.34
C ARG A 481 25.80 29.54 5.34
N LEU A 482 26.08 28.66 6.29
CA LEU A 482 25.31 27.41 6.50
C LEU A 482 24.05 27.66 7.34
N HIS A 483 24.09 28.63 8.27
CA HIS A 483 22.92 29.07 9.03
C HIS A 483 21.91 29.82 8.15
N GLU A 484 22.36 30.76 7.31
CA GLU A 484 21.48 31.46 6.34
C GLU A 484 20.78 30.51 5.35
N LYS A 485 21.42 29.39 5.02
CA LYS A 485 20.84 28.34 4.16
C LYS A 485 19.98 27.32 4.92
N GLY A 486 19.78 27.50 6.22
CA GLY A 486 18.96 26.63 7.07
C GLY A 486 19.55 25.26 7.36
N VAL A 487 20.86 25.08 7.16
CA VAL A 487 21.56 23.81 7.41
C VAL A 487 22.04 23.74 8.87
N LEU A 488 22.37 24.88 9.48
CA LEU A 488 22.64 25.02 10.91
C LEU A 488 21.46 25.74 11.58
N LEU A 489 21.01 25.24 12.73
CA LEU A 489 19.86 25.78 13.45
C LEU A 489 20.21 27.05 14.23
N GLU A 490 21.38 27.10 14.87
CA GLU A 490 21.93 28.27 15.58
C GLU A 490 23.47 28.20 15.57
N ILE A 491 24.13 29.35 15.77
CA ILE A 491 25.59 29.46 15.95
C ILE A 491 25.84 30.19 17.27
N GLU A 492 26.43 29.54 18.26
CA GLU A 492 26.87 30.21 19.49
C GLU A 492 28.02 31.19 19.17
N ASP A 493 27.95 32.40 19.75
CA ASP A 493 28.90 33.52 19.65
C ASP A 493 28.84 34.45 18.41
N LEU A 494 27.76 34.46 17.61
CA LEU A 494 27.53 35.56 16.66
C LEU A 494 26.74 36.71 17.32
N PRO A 495 27.20 37.99 17.25
CA PRO A 495 26.39 39.10 17.74
C PRO A 495 25.09 39.20 16.93
N VAL A 496 23.97 39.27 17.63
CA VAL A 496 22.65 39.51 17.04
C VAL A 496 22.62 40.96 16.54
N THR A 497 22.96 41.19 15.28
CA THR A 497 22.89 42.54 14.69
C THR A 497 21.96 42.59 13.49
N GLN A 498 20.84 43.29 13.75
CA GLN A 498 20.07 44.26 12.95
C GLN A 498 19.54 43.86 11.57
#